data_AF-A0A942PCV7-F1
#
_entry.id   AF-A0A942PCV7-F1
#
_cell.length_a   1.000
_cell.length_b   1.000
_cell.length_c   1.000
_cell.angle_alpha   90.00
_cell.angle_beta   90.00
_cell.angle_gamma   90.00
#
_symmetry.space_group_name_H-M   'P 1'
#
loop_
_entity.id
_entity.type
_entity.pdbx_description
1 polymer ?
#
loop_
_entity_poly.entity_id
_entity_poly.type
_entity_poly.pdbx_seq_one_letter_code
_entity_poly.pdbx_strand_id
1 'polypeptide(L)'
;MKLRNLQLILLTFLVLTLISCKKDQPDWEWCLDCSWEQLVGEYAGKAKSSTFQGDELPWLVKEDLDITIIINGNSNNLQLNAWINNDLNDNYSIVYNNSYYLTKAPGFNANIWKKDNEIKLIGTIKKHQGINTTIKIVDFEVIKKQG
;
A
#
# COMPACT_ATOMS: atom_id res chain seq x y z
N MET A 1 -50.46 -22.50 23.73
CA MET A 1 -49.20 -22.68 22.97
C MET A 1 -48.21 -21.67 23.53
N LYS A 2 -47.21 -22.19 24.25
CA LYS A 2 -46.64 -21.57 25.47
C LYS A 2 -45.56 -20.54 25.15
N LEU A 3 -45.51 -19.47 25.96
CA LEU A 3 -44.49 -18.39 26.02
C LEU A 3 -43.04 -18.87 25.78
N ARG A 4 -42.75 -20.11 26.19
CA ARG A 4 -41.48 -20.82 26.03
C ARG A 4 -41.04 -21.03 24.57
N ASN A 5 -41.99 -21.17 23.63
CA ASN A 5 -41.67 -21.30 22.20
C ASN A 5 -41.35 -19.95 21.54
N LEU A 6 -41.92 -18.85 22.05
CA LEU A 6 -41.64 -17.50 21.56
C LEU A 6 -40.22 -17.05 21.97
N GLN A 7 -39.79 -17.41 23.18
CA GLN A 7 -38.42 -17.15 23.65
C GLN A 7 -37.36 -17.90 22.84
N LEU A 8 -37.65 -19.15 22.44
CA LEU A 8 -36.74 -19.94 21.59
C LEU A 8 -36.58 -19.35 20.19
N ILE A 9 -37.66 -18.80 19.61
CA ILE A 9 -37.61 -18.13 18.29
C ILE A 9 -36.87 -16.79 18.38
N LEU A 10 -37.04 -16.06 19.49
CA LEU A 10 -36.34 -14.79 19.69
C LEU A 10 -34.83 -15.01 19.89
N LEU A 11 -34.44 -16.08 20.60
CA LEU A 11 -33.03 -16.43 20.80
C LEU A 11 -32.36 -16.89 19.49
N THR A 12 -33.04 -17.68 18.66
CA THR A 12 -32.46 -18.12 17.37
C THR A 12 -32.29 -16.97 16.39
N PHE A 13 -33.20 -15.98 16.40
CA PHE A 13 -33.03 -14.77 15.58
C PHE A 13 -31.85 -13.92 16.04
N LEU A 14 -31.61 -13.82 17.36
CA LEU A 14 -30.50 -13.07 17.94
C LEU A 14 -29.12 -13.70 17.63
N VAL A 15 -29.03 -15.02 17.56
CA VAL A 15 -27.79 -15.74 17.22
C VAL A 15 -27.45 -15.61 15.73
N LEU A 16 -28.46 -15.56 14.85
CA LEU A 16 -28.27 -15.39 13.40
C LEU A 16 -27.75 -13.98 13.04
N THR A 17 -28.07 -12.95 13.83
CA THR A 17 -27.55 -11.59 13.60
C THR A 17 -26.09 -11.39 14.01
N LEU A 18 -25.50 -12.30 14.77
CA LEU A 18 -24.08 -12.20 15.17
C LEU A 18 -23.11 -12.81 14.15
N ILE A 19 -23.60 -13.55 13.16
CA ILE A 19 -22.75 -14.26 12.18
C ILE A 19 -22.47 -13.41 10.92
N SER A 20 -23.21 -12.31 10.71
CA SER A 20 -23.11 -11.53 9.47
C SER A 20 -22.59 -10.12 9.71
N CYS A 21 -21.29 -10.02 10.02
CA CYS A 21 -20.44 -8.92 9.52
C CYS A 21 -18.95 -9.24 9.73
N LYS A 22 -18.47 -10.37 9.18
CA LYS A 22 -17.05 -10.41 8.79
C LYS A 22 -16.96 -9.63 7.50
N LYS A 23 -16.60 -8.34 7.61
CA LYS A 23 -15.99 -7.64 6.49
C LYS A 23 -14.75 -8.48 6.16
N ASP A 24 -14.79 -9.22 5.05
CA ASP A 24 -13.66 -9.94 4.50
C ASP A 24 -12.54 -8.92 4.22
N GLN A 25 -11.80 -8.54 5.25
CA GLN A 25 -10.51 -7.93 5.05
C GLN A 25 -9.61 -9.08 4.63
N PRO A 26 -9.02 -9.05 3.42
CA PRO A 26 -8.04 -10.05 3.06
C PRO A 26 -6.95 -10.07 4.13
N ASP A 27 -6.59 -11.27 4.61
CA ASP A 27 -5.58 -11.52 5.65
C ASP A 27 -4.18 -11.11 5.17
N TRP A 28 -3.95 -9.80 5.05
CA TRP A 28 -2.64 -9.23 4.80
C TRP A 28 -1.89 -9.16 6.12
N GLU A 29 -0.74 -9.80 6.17
CA GLU A 29 0.14 -9.77 7.33
C GLU A 29 1.36 -8.89 7.03
N TRP A 30 1.91 -8.27 8.07
CA TRP A 30 3.20 -7.58 7.93
C TRP A 30 4.25 -8.60 7.52
N CYS A 31 4.99 -8.31 6.46
CA CYS A 31 6.04 -9.22 6.02
C CYS A 31 7.30 -9.03 6.88
N LEU A 32 7.37 -9.76 7.99
CA LEU A 32 8.50 -9.71 8.92
C LEU A 32 9.74 -10.46 8.40
N ASP A 33 9.55 -11.37 7.44
CA ASP A 33 10.56 -12.33 6.96
C ASP A 33 10.69 -12.35 5.42
N CYS A 34 10.22 -11.31 4.73
CA CYS A 34 10.38 -11.22 3.29
C CYS A 34 11.86 -11.28 2.90
N SER A 35 12.23 -12.07 1.91
CA SER A 35 13.57 -12.01 1.33
C SER A 35 13.63 -10.93 0.25
N TRP A 36 14.84 -10.45 -0.11
CA TRP A 36 14.97 -9.45 -1.18
C TRP A 36 14.48 -10.02 -2.53
N GLU A 37 14.66 -11.31 -2.77
CA GLU A 37 14.16 -12.03 -3.96
C GLU A 37 12.63 -11.94 -4.05
N GLN A 38 11.95 -12.09 -2.92
CA GLN A 38 10.50 -11.95 -2.84
C GLN A 38 10.03 -10.53 -3.12
N LEU A 39 10.88 -9.51 -3.01
CA LEU A 39 10.56 -8.12 -3.27
C LEU A 39 10.83 -7.72 -4.73
N VAL A 40 11.86 -8.29 -5.37
CA VAL A 40 12.19 -8.01 -6.79
C VAL A 40 11.04 -8.38 -7.72
N GLY A 41 10.66 -7.46 -8.60
CA GLY A 41 9.60 -7.64 -9.59
C GLY A 41 8.79 -6.38 -9.84
N GLU A 42 7.73 -6.55 -10.63
CA GLU A 42 6.79 -5.48 -11.00
C GLU A 42 5.56 -5.52 -10.10
N TYR A 43 5.18 -4.35 -9.61
CA TYR A 43 3.98 -4.11 -8.81
C TYR A 43 3.09 -3.14 -9.56
N ALA A 44 1.79 -3.39 -9.50
CA ALA A 44 0.78 -2.49 -10.07
C ALA A 44 -0.28 -2.17 -9.02
N GLY A 45 -0.85 -0.98 -9.09
CA GLY A 45 -1.92 -0.60 -8.20
C GLY A 45 -2.35 0.85 -8.37
N LYS A 46 -2.77 1.46 -7.26
CA LYS A 46 -3.39 2.78 -7.25
C LYS A 46 -2.58 3.77 -6.43
N ALA A 47 -2.65 5.04 -6.84
CA ALA A 47 -1.98 6.14 -6.18
C ALA A 47 -2.87 7.39 -6.08
N LYS A 48 -2.54 8.22 -5.09
CA LYS A 48 -3.07 9.57 -4.90
C LYS A 48 -1.91 10.55 -4.89
N SER A 49 -1.97 11.55 -5.76
CA SER A 49 -0.94 12.59 -5.89
C SER A 49 -1.46 13.91 -5.33
N SER A 50 -0.69 14.50 -4.41
CA SER A 50 -0.98 15.79 -3.77
C SER A 50 0.20 16.72 -3.98
N THR A 51 -0.04 17.89 -4.58
CA THR A 51 0.99 18.90 -4.85
C THR A 51 0.81 20.10 -3.94
N PHE A 52 1.89 20.51 -3.30
CA PHE A 52 1.97 21.57 -2.30
C PHE A 52 2.93 22.66 -2.78
N GLN A 53 2.71 23.89 -2.33
CA GLN A 53 3.64 25.00 -2.51
C GLN A 53 3.91 25.60 -1.11
N GLY A 54 5.13 25.42 -0.59
CA GLY A 54 5.43 25.77 0.80
C GLY A 54 4.62 24.95 1.81
N ASP A 55 4.17 25.59 2.89
CA ASP A 55 3.44 24.96 4.01
C ASP A 55 1.89 25.04 3.85
N GLU A 56 1.42 25.28 2.63
CA GLU A 56 0.00 25.46 2.33
C GLU A 56 -0.73 24.11 2.16
N LEU A 57 -2.06 24.17 2.06
CA LEU A 57 -2.89 23.03 1.64
C LEU A 57 -2.53 22.60 0.20
N PRO A 58 -2.76 21.32 -0.18
CA PRO A 58 -2.46 20.89 -1.53
C PRO A 58 -3.34 21.64 -2.54
N TRP A 59 -2.72 22.33 -3.48
CA TRP A 59 -3.41 23.10 -4.51
C TRP A 59 -3.83 22.24 -5.71
N LEU A 60 -3.27 21.03 -5.82
CA LEU A 60 -3.67 20.03 -6.82
C LEU A 60 -3.68 18.65 -6.17
N VAL A 61 -4.83 17.98 -6.24
CA VAL A 61 -5.02 16.60 -5.81
C VAL A 61 -5.55 15.78 -6.99
N LYS A 62 -4.92 14.64 -7.24
CA LYS A 62 -5.35 13.64 -8.22
C LYS A 62 -5.51 12.30 -7.53
N GLU A 63 -6.65 11.65 -7.72
CA GLU A 63 -6.98 10.37 -7.10
C GLU A 63 -7.09 9.27 -8.17
N ASP A 64 -7.12 8.01 -7.72
CA ASP A 64 -7.28 6.81 -8.54
C ASP A 64 -6.29 6.66 -9.71
N LEU A 65 -5.08 7.20 -9.55
CA LEU A 65 -4.02 7.12 -10.55
C LEU A 65 -3.46 5.70 -10.62
N ASP A 66 -3.26 5.19 -11.84
CA ASP A 66 -2.53 3.94 -12.03
C ASP A 66 -1.03 4.18 -11.78
N ILE A 67 -0.45 3.35 -10.93
CA ILE A 67 0.98 3.35 -10.61
C ILE A 67 1.58 1.97 -10.86
N THR A 68 2.77 1.99 -11.46
CA THR A 68 3.64 0.82 -11.57
C THR A 68 4.92 1.08 -10.81
N ILE A 69 5.31 0.13 -9.95
CA ILE A 69 6.58 0.14 -9.24
C ILE A 69 7.38 -1.09 -9.69
N ILE A 70 8.61 -0.89 -10.17
CA ILE A 70 9.52 -1.98 -10.50
C ILE A 70 10.69 -1.95 -9.53
N ILE A 71 10.86 -3.04 -8.78
CA ILE A 71 12.00 -3.26 -7.91
C ILE A 71 12.95 -4.25 -8.58
N ASN A 72 14.19 -3.84 -8.80
CA ASN A 72 15.26 -4.66 -9.36
C ASN A 72 16.47 -4.66 -8.41
N GLY A 73 17.37 -5.63 -8.56
CA GLY A 73 18.65 -5.61 -7.85
C GLY A 73 18.95 -6.90 -7.09
N ASN A 74 19.76 -6.79 -6.04
CA ASN A 74 20.19 -7.89 -5.21
C ASN A 74 20.18 -7.52 -3.72
N SER A 75 20.61 -8.46 -2.87
CA SER A 75 20.67 -8.30 -1.41
C SER A 75 21.37 -7.02 -0.93
N ASN A 76 22.31 -6.48 -1.72
CA ASN A 76 23.16 -5.36 -1.32
C ASN A 76 22.70 -4.03 -1.93
N ASN A 77 21.90 -4.07 -3.00
CA ASN A 77 21.45 -2.87 -3.71
C ASN A 77 20.14 -3.17 -4.45
N LEU A 78 19.02 -2.70 -3.90
CA LEU A 78 17.75 -2.68 -4.60
C LEU A 78 17.54 -1.30 -5.25
N GLN A 79 17.06 -1.30 -6.47
CA GLN A 79 16.64 -0.12 -7.21
C GLN A 79 15.14 -0.18 -7.44
N LEU A 80 14.47 0.92 -7.15
CA LEU A 80 13.04 1.09 -7.32
C LEU A 80 12.78 2.16 -8.37
N ASN A 81 12.00 1.81 -9.38
CA ASN A 81 11.47 2.77 -10.34
C ASN A 81 9.97 2.89 -10.13
N ALA A 82 9.46 4.11 -10.05
CA ALA A 82 8.04 4.38 -9.92
C ALA A 82 7.55 5.21 -11.10
N TRP A 83 6.43 4.76 -11.69
CA TRP A 83 5.80 5.39 -12.84
C TRP A 83 4.30 5.61 -12.59
N ILE A 84 3.87 6.84 -12.79
CA ILE A 84 2.47 7.25 -12.91
C ILE A 84 2.33 8.01 -14.22
N ASN A 85 1.51 7.50 -15.12
CA ASN A 85 1.31 8.08 -16.44
C ASN A 85 1.02 9.59 -16.35
N ASN A 86 1.86 10.38 -17.03
CA ASN A 86 1.76 11.84 -17.11
C ASN A 86 1.78 12.60 -15.77
N ASP A 87 2.16 11.98 -14.65
CA ASP A 87 2.23 12.65 -13.34
C ASP A 87 3.55 12.43 -12.58
N LEU A 88 4.13 11.23 -12.66
CA LEU A 88 5.39 10.90 -11.98
C LEU A 88 6.21 9.89 -12.80
N ASN A 89 7.50 10.17 -12.94
CA ASN A 89 8.51 9.22 -13.39
C ASN A 89 9.74 9.49 -12.53
N ASP A 90 10.04 8.56 -11.61
CA ASP A 90 11.16 8.70 -10.69
C ASP A 90 11.88 7.37 -10.45
N ASN A 91 13.17 7.48 -10.13
CA ASN A 91 14.03 6.35 -9.80
C ASN A 91 14.70 6.60 -8.44
N TYR A 92 14.61 5.60 -7.57
CA TYR A 92 15.13 5.57 -6.22
C TYR A 92 16.00 4.34 -6.00
N SER A 93 17.29 4.50 -5.69
CA SER A 93 18.07 3.41 -5.07
C SER A 93 17.60 3.22 -3.62
N ILE A 94 16.91 2.12 -3.32
CA ILE A 94 16.31 1.83 -2.02
C ILE A 94 17.18 0.87 -1.23
N VAL A 95 17.24 1.04 0.10
CA VAL A 95 17.95 0.11 0.97
C VAL A 95 16.92 -0.84 1.58
N TYR A 96 17.14 -2.13 1.39
CA TYR A 96 16.43 -3.18 2.12
C TYR A 96 17.28 -3.62 3.29
N ASN A 97 16.79 -3.44 4.52
CA ASN A 97 17.52 -3.80 5.74
C ASN A 97 16.89 -5.00 6.45
N ASN A 98 16.49 -6.02 5.67
CA ASN A 98 15.89 -7.25 6.17
C ASN A 98 14.73 -6.99 7.16
N SER A 99 13.96 -5.95 6.86
CA SER A 99 12.93 -5.36 7.70
C SER A 99 11.64 -5.24 6.91
N TYR A 100 10.51 -5.15 7.61
CA TYR A 100 9.17 -5.00 7.02
C TYR A 100 8.93 -3.65 6.29
N TYR A 101 9.97 -2.85 6.09
CA TYR A 101 9.93 -1.54 5.48
C TYR A 101 11.02 -1.36 4.43
N LEU A 102 10.68 -0.66 3.35
CA LEU A 102 11.59 -0.13 2.35
C LEU A 102 11.73 1.37 2.57
N THR A 103 12.95 1.88 2.68
CA THR A 103 13.16 3.32 2.82
C THR A 103 14.30 3.81 1.94
N LYS A 104 14.13 5.04 1.44
CA LYS A 104 15.22 5.88 0.95
C LYS A 104 14.93 7.31 1.41
N ALA A 105 15.84 7.83 2.23
CA ALA A 105 15.82 9.24 2.58
C ALA A 105 16.63 10.05 1.52
N PRO A 106 16.11 11.21 1.05
CA PRO A 106 14.72 11.65 1.15
C PRO A 106 13.87 11.04 0.03
N GLY A 107 12.58 10.79 0.30
CA GLY A 107 11.58 10.71 -0.77
C GLY A 107 10.92 9.37 -1.04
N PHE A 108 11.29 8.27 -0.37
CA PHE A 108 10.55 7.01 -0.50
C PHE A 108 10.43 6.27 0.84
N ASN A 109 9.21 5.84 1.18
CA ASN A 109 8.96 4.86 2.21
C ASN A 109 7.86 3.88 1.76
N ALA A 110 7.93 2.62 2.20
CA ALA A 110 6.85 1.66 2.02
C ALA A 110 6.90 0.59 3.11
N ASN A 111 5.73 0.19 3.59
CA ASN A 111 5.53 -1.02 4.38
C ASN A 111 5.27 -2.19 3.45
N ILE A 112 5.78 -3.37 3.84
CA ILE A 112 5.67 -4.60 3.07
C ILE A 112 4.64 -5.50 3.75
N TRP A 113 3.64 -5.91 2.98
CA TRP A 113 2.60 -6.84 3.40
C TRP A 113 2.64 -8.08 2.53
N LYS A 114 2.28 -9.22 3.10
CA LYS A 114 2.24 -10.50 2.39
C LYS A 114 0.91 -11.19 2.63
N LYS A 115 0.43 -11.87 1.59
CA LYS A 115 -0.70 -12.78 1.63
C LYS A 115 -0.49 -13.85 0.58
N ASP A 116 -0.49 -15.12 0.97
CA ASP A 116 -0.26 -16.25 0.05
C ASP A 116 0.99 -16.01 -0.82
N ASN A 117 0.80 -15.98 -2.14
CA ASN A 117 1.82 -15.69 -3.16
C ASN A 117 1.78 -14.22 -3.63
N GLU A 118 1.28 -13.29 -2.82
CA GLU A 118 1.21 -11.87 -3.16
C GLU A 118 2.00 -11.03 -2.16
N ILE A 119 2.69 -10.02 -2.70
CA ILE A 119 3.36 -8.98 -1.92
C ILE A 119 2.69 -7.65 -2.23
N LYS A 120 2.36 -6.91 -1.18
CA LYS A 120 1.78 -5.57 -1.27
C LYS A 120 2.74 -4.55 -0.65
N LEU A 121 2.87 -3.42 -1.32
CA LEU A 121 3.57 -2.25 -0.80
C LEU A 121 2.56 -1.12 -0.59
N ILE A 122 2.55 -0.56 0.62
CA ILE A 122 1.79 0.63 0.95
C ILE A 122 2.79 1.69 1.41
N GLY A 123 2.82 2.83 0.76
CA GLY A 123 3.88 3.80 1.00
C GLY A 123 3.63 5.17 0.42
N THR A 124 4.66 6.01 0.53
CA THR A 124 4.65 7.39 0.07
C THR A 124 5.93 7.70 -0.69
N ILE A 125 5.78 8.38 -1.82
CA ILE A 125 6.86 9.00 -2.58
C ILE A 125 6.79 10.51 -2.39
N LYS A 126 7.90 11.16 -2.02
CA LYS A 126 8.01 12.62 -1.93
C LYS A 126 9.04 13.12 -2.93
N LYS A 127 8.62 14.04 -3.80
CA LYS A 127 9.47 14.67 -4.82
C LYS A 127 9.44 16.18 -4.66
N HIS A 128 10.61 16.80 -4.55
CA HIS A 128 10.75 18.26 -4.65
C HIS A 128 10.84 18.64 -6.13
N GLN A 129 10.02 19.60 -6.56
CA GLN A 129 10.04 20.12 -7.93
C GLN A 129 10.51 21.58 -7.94
N GLY A 130 11.69 21.81 -8.53
CA GLY A 130 12.19 23.15 -8.84
C GLY A 130 12.63 24.00 -7.64
N ILE A 131 12.85 25.30 -7.92
CA ILE A 131 13.41 26.31 -7.00
C ILE A 131 12.34 26.83 -6.00
N ASN A 132 11.04 26.63 -6.31
CA ASN A 132 9.91 27.26 -5.62
C ASN A 132 9.25 26.38 -4.55
N THR A 133 10.04 25.61 -3.79
CA THR A 133 9.56 24.78 -2.65
C THR A 133 8.34 23.90 -2.95
N THR A 134 8.09 23.55 -4.22
CA THR A 134 6.95 22.71 -4.59
C THR A 134 7.25 21.28 -4.20
N ILE A 135 6.35 20.66 -3.44
CA ILE A 135 6.48 19.29 -2.97
C ILE A 135 5.32 18.50 -3.58
N LYS A 136 5.66 17.42 -4.29
CA LYS A 136 4.68 16.42 -4.69
C LYS A 136 4.78 15.23 -3.75
N ILE A 137 3.66 14.84 -3.17
CA ILE A 137 3.51 13.64 -2.35
C ILE A 137 2.61 12.67 -3.09
N VAL A 138 3.06 11.44 -3.26
CA VAL A 138 2.31 10.36 -3.89
C VAL A 138 2.16 9.22 -2.90
N ASP A 139 0.95 9.04 -2.39
CA ASP A 139 0.60 7.88 -1.58
C ASP A 139 0.17 6.76 -2.51
N PHE A 140 0.62 5.53 -2.27
CA PHE A 140 0.37 4.39 -3.15
C PHE A 140 0.05 3.10 -2.39
N GLU A 141 -0.73 2.24 -3.06
CA GLU A 141 -0.92 0.84 -2.73
C GLU A 141 -0.72 0.02 -4.00
N VAL A 142 0.29 -0.85 -4.01
CA VAL A 142 0.63 -1.69 -5.16
C VAL A 142 0.79 -3.15 -4.76
N ILE A 143 0.45 -4.06 -5.67
CA ILE A 143 0.49 -5.51 -5.45
C ILE A 143 1.30 -6.17 -6.55
N LYS A 144 2.14 -7.12 -6.17
CA LYS A 144 2.82 -8.07 -7.06
C LYS A 144 2.29 -9.47 -6.78
N LYS A 145 1.92 -10.18 -7.85
CA LYS A 145 1.65 -11.61 -7.81
C LYS A 145 2.96 -12.37 -8.03
N GLN A 146 3.32 -13.24 -7.11
CA GLN A 146 4.43 -14.18 -7.26
C GLN A 146 3.95 -15.33 -8.14
N GLY A 147 4.61 -15.52 -9.28
CA GLY A 147 4.38 -16.63 -10.21
C GLY A 147 5.04 -17.92 -9.76
#